data_AF-A0AA39DL19-F1
#
_entry.id   AF-A0AA39DL19-F1
#
_cell.length_a   1.000
_cell.length_b   1.000
_cell.length_c   1.000
_cell.angle_alpha   90.00
_cell.angle_beta   90.00
_cell.angle_gamma   90.00
#
_symmetry.space_group_name_H-M   'P 1'
#
loop_
_entity.id
_entity.type
_entity.pdbx_description
1 polymer ?
#
loop_
_entity_poly.entity_id
_entity_poly.type
_entity_poly.pdbx_seq_one_letter_code
_entity_poly.pdbx_strand_id
1 'polypeptide(L)'
;MTTYLKRLTTTMYDRVSGVRDHIIKLKHYFNKANEMKVELSEKFLKWLIFKFLPTSFDAVKLTYNALKEEWTLEELMSIVV
;
A
#
# COMPACT_ATOMS: atom_id res chain seq x y z
N MET A 1 9.82 -7.61 -16.74
CA MET A 1 9.07 -7.30 -15.49
C MET A 1 7.64 -7.77 -15.66
N THR A 2 7.09 -8.56 -14.73
CA THR A 2 5.71 -9.05 -14.82
C THR A 2 4.73 -7.88 -14.86
N THR A 3 3.68 -7.96 -15.68
CA THR A 3 2.72 -6.86 -15.90
C THR A 3 2.11 -6.34 -14.60
N TYR A 4 1.89 -7.23 -13.62
CA TYR A 4 1.35 -6.88 -12.31
C TYR A 4 2.36 -6.21 -11.37
N LEU A 5 3.63 -6.63 -11.37
CA LEU A 5 4.67 -5.94 -10.59
C LEU A 5 4.87 -4.50 -11.08
N LYS A 6 4.85 -4.28 -12.40
CA LYS A 6 4.89 -2.93 -12.97
C LYS A 6 3.70 -2.11 -12.50
N ARG A 7 2.48 -2.63 -12.62
CA ARG A 7 1.27 -1.92 -12.16
C ARG A 7 1.33 -1.62 -10.66
N LEU A 8 1.79 -2.56 -9.84
CA LEU A 8 1.95 -2.39 -8.40
C LEU A 8 2.87 -1.20 -8.09
N THR A 9 4.03 -1.09 -8.74
CA THR A 9 5.02 -0.04 -8.43
C THR A 9 4.78 1.30 -9.11
N THR A 10 3.89 1.38 -10.10
CA THR A 10 3.61 2.62 -10.84
C THR A 10 2.22 3.21 -10.61
N THR A 11 1.30 2.48 -9.97
CA THR A 11 -0.06 2.99 -9.72
C THR A 11 -0.05 3.95 -8.54
N MET A 12 0.07 5.24 -8.82
CA MET A 12 -0.09 6.32 -7.85
C MET A 12 -1.57 6.51 -7.48
N TYR A 13 -1.84 7.08 -6.31
CA TYR A 13 -3.18 7.52 -5.94
C TYR A 13 -3.63 8.68 -6.84
N ASP A 14 -4.83 8.56 -7.41
CA ASP A 14 -5.36 9.48 -8.42
C ASP A 14 -6.01 10.74 -7.84
N ARG A 15 -6.13 10.84 -6.51
CA ARG A 15 -6.77 11.95 -5.79
C ARG A 15 -8.27 12.11 -6.05
N VAL A 16 -8.89 11.16 -6.73
CA VAL A 16 -10.32 11.19 -7.07
C VAL A 16 -11.04 9.98 -6.47
N SER A 17 -10.47 8.78 -6.62
CA SER A 17 -10.98 7.57 -5.99
C SER A 17 -10.73 7.56 -4.48
N GLY A 18 -11.52 6.81 -3.72
CA GLY A 18 -11.28 6.69 -2.28
C GLY A 18 -9.94 6.00 -1.98
N VAL A 19 -9.31 6.37 -0.87
CA VAL A 19 -8.06 5.72 -0.40
C VAL A 19 -8.25 4.21 -0.26
N ARG A 20 -9.43 3.78 0.21
CA ARG A 20 -9.81 2.36 0.29
C ARG A 20 -9.73 1.64 -1.05
N ASP A 21 -10.29 2.24 -2.11
CA ASP A 21 -10.31 1.65 -3.45
C ASP A 21 -8.90 1.53 -4.02
N HIS A 22 -8.06 2.53 -3.74
CA HIS A 22 -6.66 2.50 -4.13
C HIS A 22 -5.90 1.35 -3.45
N ILE A 23 -6.09 1.16 -2.14
CA ILE A 23 -5.42 0.07 -1.41
C ILE A 23 -5.91 -1.31 -1.89
N ILE A 24 -7.21 -1.47 -2.15
CA ILE A 24 -7.77 -2.70 -2.74
C ILE A 24 -7.11 -3.00 -4.09
N LYS A 25 -6.91 -1.97 -4.93
CA LYS A 25 -6.24 -2.10 -6.23
C LYS A 25 -4.77 -2.52 -6.07
N LEU A 26 -4.02 -1.92 -5.14
CA LEU A 26 -2.64 -2.32 -4.85
C LEU A 26 -2.55 -3.77 -4.33
N LYS A 27 -3.45 -4.16 -3.40
CA LYS A 27 -3.52 -5.53 -2.86
C LYS A 27 -3.81 -6.56 -3.98
N HIS A 28 -4.68 -6.22 -4.92
CA HIS A 28 -4.95 -7.07 -6.08
C HIS A 28 -3.69 -7.29 -6.93
N TYR A 29 -2.94 -6.23 -7.25
CA TYR A 29 -1.70 -6.37 -8.03
C TYR A 29 -0.60 -7.11 -7.26
N PHE A 30 -0.49 -6.89 -5.96
CA PHE A 30 0.43 -7.61 -5.08
C PHE A 30 0.16 -9.12 -5.09
N ASN A 31 -1.10 -9.52 -4.89
CA ASN A 31 -1.48 -10.93 -4.91
C ASN A 31 -1.16 -11.57 -6.27
N LYS A 32 -1.51 -10.89 -7.37
CA LYS A 32 -1.22 -11.37 -8.72
C LYS A 32 0.28 -11.46 -9.01
N ALA A 33 1.09 -10.54 -8.51
CA ALA A 33 2.54 -10.62 -8.62
C ALA A 33 3.10 -11.85 -7.84
N ASN A 34 2.58 -12.12 -6.65
CA ASN A 34 3.00 -13.27 -5.85
C ASN A 34 2.53 -14.62 -6.40
N GLU A 35 1.34 -14.69 -7.00
CA GLU A 35 0.90 -15.85 -7.80
C GLU A 35 1.90 -16.18 -8.93
N MET A 36 2.57 -15.15 -9.47
CA MET A 36 3.63 -15.27 -10.47
C MET A 36 5.03 -15.52 -9.88
N LYS A 37 5.13 -15.91 -8.59
CA LYS A 37 6.38 -16.22 -7.88
C LYS A 37 7.36 -15.04 -7.75
N VAL A 38 6.85 -13.81 -7.61
CA VAL A 38 7.69 -12.63 -7.30
C VAL A 38 8.09 -12.60 -5.81
N GLU A 39 7.37 -13.30 -4.94
CA GLU A 39 7.72 -13.49 -3.51
C GLU A 39 7.86 -12.17 -2.71
N LEU A 40 6.96 -11.21 -2.96
CA LEU A 40 6.88 -9.96 -2.21
C LEU A 40 6.32 -10.19 -0.80
N SER A 41 6.94 -9.54 0.19
CA SER A 41 6.47 -9.57 1.58
C SER A 41 5.33 -8.57 1.84
N GLU A 42 4.51 -8.84 2.84
CA GLU A 42 3.47 -7.89 3.28
C GLU A 42 4.07 -6.55 3.76
N LYS A 43 5.29 -6.57 4.31
CA LYS A 43 6.06 -5.37 4.64
C LYS A 43 6.26 -4.45 3.42
N PHE A 44 6.53 -5.03 2.25
CA PHE A 44 6.62 -4.27 1.00
C PHE A 44 5.29 -3.62 0.62
N LEU A 45 4.18 -4.35 0.75
CA LEU A 45 2.85 -3.82 0.48
C LEU A 45 2.51 -2.63 1.38
N LYS A 46 2.77 -2.75 2.69
CA LYS A 46 2.55 -1.65 3.66
C LYS A 46 3.37 -0.41 3.31
N TRP A 47 4.66 -0.59 3.03
CA TRP A 47 5.52 0.51 2.59
C TRP A 47 4.99 1.20 1.32
N LEU A 48 4.50 0.41 0.36
CA LEU A 48 3.97 0.93 -0.89
C LEU A 48 2.68 1.73 -0.70
N ILE A 49 1.78 1.25 0.16
CA ILE A 49 0.56 1.98 0.53
C ILE A 49 0.93 3.35 1.11
N PHE A 50 1.82 3.39 2.10
CA PHE A 50 2.28 4.65 2.69
C PHE A 50 2.94 5.58 1.68
N LYS A 51 3.73 5.04 0.75
CA LYS A 51 4.40 5.83 -0.29
C LYS A 51 3.40 6.55 -1.21
N PHE A 52 2.24 5.94 -1.49
CA PHE A 52 1.24 6.50 -2.39
C PHE A 52 0.09 7.22 -1.70
N LEU A 53 0.04 7.20 -0.36
CA LEU A 53 -0.92 8.01 0.39
C LEU A 53 -0.72 9.52 0.11
N PRO A 54 -1.82 10.28 -0.03
CA PRO A 54 -1.79 11.74 -0.15
C PRO A 54 -1.02 12.42 0.99
N THR A 55 -0.60 13.65 0.76
CA THR A 55 0.03 14.50 1.78
C THR A 55 -0.91 14.81 2.95
N SER A 56 -2.23 14.72 2.78
CA SER A 56 -3.19 14.82 3.88
C SER A 56 -3.00 13.73 4.95
N PHE A 57 -2.26 12.67 4.65
CA PHE A 57 -1.95 11.58 5.58
C PHE A 57 -0.52 11.65 6.13
N ASP A 58 0.20 12.76 5.98
CA ASP A 58 1.60 12.87 6.43
C ASP A 58 1.72 12.69 7.95
N ALA A 59 0.73 13.14 8.74
CA ALA A 59 0.70 12.88 10.17
C ALA A 59 0.68 11.37 10.49
N VAL A 60 -0.11 10.59 9.75
CA VAL A 60 -0.18 9.13 9.90
C VAL A 60 1.17 8.47 9.55
N LYS A 61 1.86 8.95 8.51
CA LYS A 61 3.22 8.46 8.15
C LYS A 61 4.22 8.73 9.27
N LEU A 62 4.17 9.92 9.88
CA LEU A 62 5.03 10.27 11.00
C LEU A 62 4.76 9.40 12.22
N THR A 63 3.48 9.18 12.56
CA THR A 63 3.08 8.30 13.66
C THR A 63 3.53 6.86 13.43
N TYR A 64 3.35 6.31 12.23
CA TYR A 64 3.83 4.97 11.87
C TYR A 64 5.36 4.84 12.00
N ASN A 65 6.12 5.84 11.54
CA ASN A 65 7.58 5.81 11.64
C ASN A 65 8.09 5.97 13.09
N ALA A 66 7.32 6.64 13.95
CA ALA A 66 7.66 6.86 15.36
C ALA A 66 7.27 5.66 16.24
N LEU A 67 6.19 4.97 15.91
CA LEU A 67 5.81 3.71 16.54
C LEU A 67 6.80 2.63 16.13
N LYS A 68 7.51 2.08 17.11
CA LYS A 68 8.37 0.91 16.91
C LYS A 68 7.58 -0.38 16.66
N GLU A 69 6.27 -0.34 16.87
CA GLU A 69 5.35 -1.44 16.63
C GLU A 69 4.89 -1.46 15.17
N GLU A 70 4.88 -2.66 14.59
CA GLU A 70 4.54 -2.85 13.19
C GLU A 70 3.03 -3.01 13.04
N TRP A 71 2.34 -2.00 12.49
CA TRP A 71 0.90 -2.12 12.19
C TRP A 71 0.63 -3.29 11.24
N THR A 72 -0.46 -3.99 11.52
CA THR A 72 -1.08 -4.93 10.59
C THR A 72 -1.70 -4.19 9.42
N LEU A 73 -1.91 -4.88 8.30
CA LEU A 73 -2.62 -4.29 7.16
C LEU A 73 -4.06 -3.88 7.52
N GLU A 74 -4.69 -4.58 8.46
CA GLU A 74 -6.05 -4.26 8.91
C GLU A 74 -6.10 -2.97 9.74
N GLU A 75 -5.17 -2.79 10.69
CA GLU A 75 -5.02 -1.54 11.44
C GLU A 75 -4.71 -0.37 10.51
N LEU A 76 -3.81 -0.57 9.54
CA LEU A 76 -3.49 0.43 8.53
C LEU A 76 -4.75 0.86 7.78
N MET A 77 -5.57 -0.11 7.34
CA MET A 77 -6.83 0.17 6.64
C MET A 77 -7.83 0.92 7.53
N SER A 78 -7.88 0.65 8.82
CA SER A 78 -8.77 1.35 9.78
C SER A 78 -8.38 2.81 10.00
N ILE A 79 -7.08 3.13 9.92
CA ILE A 79 -6.56 4.49 10.17
C ILE A 79 -6.71 5.39 8.93
N VAL A 80 -6.63 4.80 7.73
CA VAL A 80 -6.59 5.56 6.46
C VAL A 80 -7.93 5.63 5.72
N VAL A 81 -8.96 4.91 6.17
CA VAL A 81 -10.29 4.81 5.55
C VAL A 81 -11.36 5.43 6.43
#